data_AF-A0A1F9P8Y2-F1
#
_entry.id   AF-A0A1F9P8Y2-F1
#
_cell.length_a   1.000
_cell.length_b   1.000
_cell.length_c   1.000
_cell.angle_alpha   90.00
_cell.angle_beta   90.00
_cell.angle_gamma   90.00
#
_symmetry.space_group_name_H-M   'P 1'
#
loop_
_entity.id
_entity.type
_entity.pdbx_description
1 polymer ?
#
loop_
_entity_poly.entity_id
_entity_poly.type
_entity_poly.pdbx_seq_one_letter_code
_entity_poly.pdbx_strand_id
1 'polypeptide(L)' 'MGGFVPGSNATIENSLGRLHVGGVSVVGSGNTLTVTWRVNFKSGFSSKNLYLRAINASGQNTGFVDRGDWSVTP' A
#
# COMPACT_ATOMS: atom_id res chain seq x y z
N MET A 1 7.96 0.34 10.97
CA MET A 1 6.50 0.14 11.09
C MET A 1 6.18 -1.26 10.58
N GLY A 2 5.30 -2.01 11.25
CA GLY A 2 4.91 -3.38 10.87
C GLY A 2 3.72 -3.41 9.89
N GLY A 3 3.32 -4.61 9.47
CA GLY A 3 2.12 -4.84 8.67
C GLY A 3 0.87 -5.09 9.52
N PHE A 4 -0.31 -4.78 8.98
CA PHE A 4 -1.62 -5.06 9.59
C PHE A 4 -2.49 -5.85 8.61
N VAL A 5 -3.42 -6.64 9.15
CA VAL A 5 -4.39 -7.38 8.34
C VAL A 5 -5.35 -6.38 7.67
N PRO A 6 -5.56 -6.43 6.34
CA PRO A 6 -6.54 -5.59 5.64
C PRO A 6 -7.93 -5.67 6.27
N GLY A 7 -8.64 -4.54 6.37
CA GLY A 7 -9.97 -4.46 6.99
C GLY A 7 -9.97 -4.40 8.52
N SER A 8 -8.81 -4.58 9.19
CA SER A 8 -8.71 -4.40 10.64
C SER A 8 -8.86 -2.92 11.05
N ASN A 9 -9.32 -2.68 12.27
CA ASN A 9 -9.43 -1.34 12.84
C ASN A 9 -8.06 -0.81 13.31
N ALA A 10 -7.13 -0.65 12.36
CA ALA A 10 -5.80 -0.12 12.59
C ALA A 10 -5.53 1.10 11.71
N THR A 11 -4.59 1.94 12.15
CA THR A 11 -4.08 3.07 11.39
C THR A 11 -2.56 3.03 11.38
N ILE A 12 -1.97 3.16 10.19
CA ILE A 12 -0.52 3.32 10.01
C ILE A 12 -0.27 4.75 9.60
N GLU A 13 0.58 5.48 10.32
CA GLU A 13 0.76 6.91 10.10
C GLU A 13 2.21 7.35 10.32
N ASN A 14 2.67 8.28 9.49
CA ASN A 14 3.94 8.99 9.66
C ASN A 14 3.75 10.50 9.42
N SER A 15 4.82 11.26 9.31
CA SER A 15 4.77 12.71 9.07
C SER A 15 4.13 13.11 7.73
N LEU A 16 4.10 12.21 6.74
CA LEU A 16 3.68 12.50 5.37
C LEU A 16 2.33 11.90 4.98
N GLY A 17 1.82 10.92 5.72
CA GLY A 17 0.57 10.27 5.38
C GLY A 17 0.00 9.36 6.45
N ARG A 18 -1.26 8.96 6.23
CA ARG A 18 -2.05 8.04 7.05
C ARG A 18 -2.71 6.99 6.15
N LEU A 19 -2.54 5.71 6.50
CA LEU A 19 -3.26 4.59 5.91
C LEU A 19 -4.32 4.10 6.89
N HIS A 20 -5.57 4.11 6.46
CA HIS A 20 -6.72 3.60 7.21
C HIS A 20 -6.94 2.12 6.85
N VAL A 21 -6.45 1.21 7.68
CA VAL A 21 -6.43 -0.23 7.36
C VAL A 21 -7.85 -0.79 7.22
N GLY A 22 -8.81 -0.26 7.97
CA GLY A 22 -10.22 -0.67 7.90
C GLY A 22 -10.89 -0.45 6.55
N GLY A 23 -10.33 0.44 5.72
CA GLY A 23 -10.80 0.68 4.35
C GLY A 23 -9.94 0.01 3.26
N VAL A 24 -8.96 -0.82 3.64
CA VAL A 24 -8.13 -1.56 2.69
C VAL A 24 -8.81 -2.88 2.34
N SER A 25 -8.91 -3.17 1.05
CA SER A 25 -9.41 -4.45 0.54
C SER A 25 -8.39 -5.13 -0.35
N VAL A 26 -8.44 -6.46 -0.37
CA VAL A 26 -7.57 -7.31 -1.17
C VAL A 26 -8.43 -8.35 -1.88
N VAL A 27 -8.32 -8.43 -3.20
CA VAL A 27 -9.04 -9.41 -4.02
C VAL A 27 -8.04 -10.21 -4.84
N GLY A 28 -8.12 -11.54 -4.77
CA GLY A 28 -7.28 -12.45 -5.55
C GLY A 28 -8.04 -13.05 -6.73
N SER A 29 -7.37 -13.19 -7.87
CA SER A 29 -7.84 -13.94 -9.03
C SER A 29 -6.65 -14.60 -9.75
N GLY A 30 -6.58 -15.93 -9.71
CA GLY A 30 -5.43 -16.69 -10.21
C GLY A 30 -4.13 -16.21 -9.54
N ASN A 31 -3.18 -15.74 -10.35
CA ASN A 31 -1.88 -15.22 -9.89
C ASN A 31 -1.88 -13.69 -9.66
N THR A 32 -3.05 -13.05 -9.74
CA THR A 32 -3.20 -11.60 -9.59
C THR A 32 -3.82 -11.27 -8.25
N LEU A 33 -3.16 -10.37 -7.51
CA LEU A 33 -3.69 -9.76 -6.30
C LEU A 33 -3.95 -8.29 -6.57
N THR A 34 -5.19 -7.85 -6.41
CA THR A 34 -5.57 -6.44 -6.48
C THR A 34 -5.74 -5.91 -5.06
N VAL A 35 -4.99 -4.87 -4.72
CA VAL A 35 -5.06 -4.20 -3.42
C VAL A 35 -5.60 -2.79 -3.61
N THR A 36 -6.65 -2.46 -2.86
CA THR A 36 -7.22 -1.10 -2.82
C THR A 36 -6.84 -0.46 -1.50
N TRP A 37 -6.06 0.63 -1.57
CA TRP A 37 -5.54 1.33 -0.41
C TRP A 37 -6.40 2.55 -0.08
N ARG A 38 -6.66 2.79 1.23
CA ARG A 38 -7.34 4.00 1.72
C ARG A 38 -6.36 4.92 2.43
N VAL A 39 -5.78 5.84 1.66
CA VAL A 39 -4.67 6.69 2.11
C VAL A 39 -5.10 8.15 2.16
N ASN A 40 -4.65 8.86 3.19
CA ASN A 40 -4.70 10.31 3.25
C ASN A 40 -3.27 10.86 3.31
N PHE A 41 -2.95 11.73 2.37
CA PHE A 41 -1.69 12.46 2.37
C PHE A 41 -1.79 13.67 3.30
N LYS A 42 -0.69 13.96 4.01
CA LYS A 42 -0.58 15.14 4.86
C LYS A 42 0.14 16.26 4.11
N SER A 43 0.05 17.47 4.66
CA SER A 43 0.85 18.61 4.18
C SER A 43 2.33 18.23 4.11
N GLY A 44 2.98 18.59 3.00
CA GLY A 44 4.38 18.25 2.72
C GLY A 44 4.59 16.94 1.95
N PHE A 45 3.56 16.13 1.69
CA PHE A 45 3.67 15.04 0.73
C PHE A 45 3.77 15.62 -0.69
N SER A 46 4.91 15.41 -1.34
CA SER A 46 5.07 15.58 -2.79
C SER A 46 4.91 14.25 -3.50
N SER A 47 4.67 14.25 -4.81
CA SER A 47 4.52 13.02 -5.61
C SER A 47 5.62 11.99 -5.34
N LYS A 48 5.25 10.71 -5.27
CA LYS A 48 6.16 9.59 -5.02
C LYS A 48 5.82 8.40 -5.92
N ASN A 49 6.85 7.68 -6.33
CA ASN A 49 6.71 6.39 -6.96
C ASN A 49 6.15 5.36 -5.96
N LEU A 50 5.30 4.48 -6.48
CA LEU A 50 4.66 3.38 -5.77
C LEU A 50 5.35 2.08 -6.17
N TYR A 51 6.15 1.55 -5.25
CA TYR A 51 6.80 0.26 -5.42
C TYR A 51 6.06 -0.84 -4.66
N LEU A 52 5.91 -2.00 -5.30
CA LEU A 52 5.30 -3.19 -4.70
C LEU A 52 6.27 -4.36 -4.75
N ARG A 53 6.29 -5.13 -3.66
CA ARG A 53 7.04 -6.39 -3.56
C ARG A 53 6.09 -7.50 -3.15
N ALA A 54 5.97 -8.52 -3.98
CA ALA A 54 5.21 -9.73 -3.66
C ALA A 54 6.17 -10.84 -3.22
N ILE A 55 5.78 -11.60 -2.20
CA ILE A 55 6.52 -12.75 -1.67
C ILE A 55 5.54 -13.92 -1.60
N ASN A 56 5.91 -15.08 -2.15
CA ASN A 56 5.09 -16.29 -2.06
C ASN A 56 5.43 -17.10 -0.80
N ALA A 57 4.69 -18.20 -0.57
CA ALA A 57 4.87 -19.05 0.60
C ALA A 57 6.25 -19.75 0.67
N SER A 58 6.92 -19.94 -0.48
CA SER A 58 8.29 -20.49 -0.54
C SER A 58 9.38 -19.43 -0.36
N GLY A 59 9.01 -18.16 -0.12
CA GLY A 59 9.94 -17.06 0.12
C GLY A 59 10.50 -16.42 -1.16
N GLN A 60 10.13 -16.90 -2.34
CA GLN A 60 10.48 -16.25 -3.60
C GLN A 60 9.76 -14.91 -3.69
N ASN A 61 10.44 -13.91 -4.23
CA ASN A 61 9.88 -12.57 -4.31
C ASN A 61 10.25 -11.86 -5.60
N THR A 62 9.44 -10.86 -5.95
CA THR A 62 9.59 -10.07 -7.18
C THR A 62 10.70 -9.02 -7.11
N GLY A 63 11.32 -8.81 -5.95
CA GLY A 63 11.95 -7.53 -5.63
C GLY A 63 10.91 -6.40 -5.53
N PHE A 64 11.39 -5.16 -5.32
CA PHE A 64 10.54 -3.99 -5.46
C PHE A 64 10.34 -3.68 -6.94
N VAL A 65 9.09 -3.66 -7.38
CA VAL A 65 8.69 -3.38 -8.75
C VAL A 65 7.91 -2.08 -8.78
N ASP A 66 8.24 -1.19 -9.71
CA ASP A 66 7.47 0.04 -9.92
C ASP A 66 6.07 -0.30 -10.45
N ARG A 67 5.05 0.25 -9.78
CA ARG A 67 3.63 0.02 -10.09
C ARG A 67 2.87 1.33 -10.24
N GLY A 68 3.58 2.43 -10.46
CA GLY A 68 3.02 3.72 -10.81
C GLY A 68 3.41 4.81 -9.83
N ASP A 69 2.79 5.97 -9.96
CA ASP A 69 3.09 7.14 -9.13
C ASP A 69 1.84 7.59 -8.39
N TRP A 70 2.00 7.95 -7.11
CA TRP A 70 1.02 8.77 -6.42
C TRP A 70 1.34 10.23 -6.64
N SER A 71 0.61 10.84 -7.58
CA SER A 71 0.57 12.28 -7.75
C SER A 71 -0.46 12.90 -6.82
N VAL A 72 -0.04 13.91 -6.08
CA VAL A 72 -0.95 14.80 -5.34
C VAL A 72 -0.86 16.14 -6.05
N THR A 73 -1.85 16.44 -6.88
CA THR A 73 -2.02 17.78 -7.44
C THR A 73 -2.70 18.68 -6.41
N PRO A 74 -2.24 19.92 -6.22
CA PRO A 74 -2.92 20.92 -5.40
C PRO A 74 -4.39 21.11 -5.79
#